data_AF-A0A352K0L0-F1
#
_entry.id   AF-A0A352K0L0-F1
#
_cell.length_a   1.000
_cell.length_b   1.000
_cell.length_c   1.000
_cell.angle_alpha   90.00
_cell.angle_beta   90.00
_cell.angle_gamma   90.00
#
_symmetry.space_group_name_H-M   'P 1'
#
loop_
_entity.id
_entity.type
_entity.pdbx_description
1 polymer ?
#
loop_
_entity_poly.entity_id
_entity_poly.type
_entity_poly.pdbx_seq_one_letter_code
_entity_poly.pdbx_strand_id
1 'polypeptide(L)'
;PSSGPRGRITKDDLHNFVKAKLSQKEAGPAVTGGTGIPAIPPVDFAAFGPVERIPMTKIHKLTADNMTRCWLNVPAVTQFDEADITDLEAFRKSMKAEAEKKGVKLTPLPFLIKASAYALAELPQVNASIDPATDEIVRKGYIHIGIAVDTPDGLMVPVIRDADQKGIWEIAAEASELADKAKNKKLKPAEMQGAT
;
A
#
# COMPACT_ATOMS: atom_id res chain seq x y z
N PRO A 1 26.22 -36.71 25.21
CA PRO A 1 27.13 -37.82 25.57
C PRO A 1 27.24 -37.92 27.10
N SER A 2 27.29 -39.13 27.66
CA SER A 2 27.43 -39.34 29.11
C SER A 2 28.90 -39.41 29.51
N SER A 3 29.31 -38.66 30.54
CA SER A 3 30.70 -38.61 31.02
C SER A 3 30.91 -39.24 32.40
N GLY A 4 29.85 -39.70 33.07
CA GLY A 4 29.94 -40.27 34.41
C GLY A 4 30.42 -41.73 34.49
N PRO A 5 30.90 -42.18 35.66
CA PRO A 5 31.37 -43.55 35.86
C PRO A 5 30.30 -44.60 35.54
N ARG A 6 30.67 -45.60 34.73
CA ARG A 6 29.79 -46.64 34.16
C ARG A 6 28.72 -46.08 33.20
N GLY A 7 29.01 -44.99 32.49
CA GLY A 7 28.10 -44.41 31.49
C GLY A 7 26.89 -43.70 32.10
N ARG A 8 26.95 -43.33 33.38
CA ARG A 8 25.88 -42.56 34.03
C ARG A 8 25.89 -41.11 33.52
N ILE A 9 24.69 -40.58 33.30
CA ILE A 9 24.50 -39.18 32.95
C ILE A 9 24.69 -38.35 34.20
N THR A 10 25.66 -37.43 34.16
CA THR A 10 25.89 -36.49 35.27
C THR A 10 24.99 -35.26 35.11
N LYS A 11 24.87 -34.47 36.17
CA LYS A 11 24.13 -33.21 36.15
C LYS A 11 24.69 -32.25 35.09
N ASP A 12 26.00 -32.25 34.90
CA ASP A 12 26.67 -31.40 33.91
C ASP A 12 26.42 -31.89 32.47
N ASP A 13 26.34 -33.21 32.24
CA ASP A 13 25.93 -33.75 30.94
C ASP A 13 24.51 -33.32 30.57
N LEU A 14 23.60 -33.32 31.55
CA LEU A 14 22.22 -32.86 31.36
C LEU A 14 22.19 -31.36 31.07
N HIS A 15 22.90 -30.54 31.83
CA HIS A 15 22.97 -29.10 31.61
C HIS A 15 23.60 -28.75 30.27
N ASN A 16 24.67 -29.45 29.86
CA ASN A 16 25.32 -29.24 28.57
C ASN A 16 24.43 -29.68 27.41
N PHE A 17 23.70 -30.80 27.55
CA PHE A 17 22.74 -31.23 26.54
C PHE A 17 21.57 -30.26 26.39
N VAL A 18 21.02 -29.77 27.51
CA VAL A 18 19.95 -28.77 27.51
C VAL A 18 20.44 -27.44 26.92
N LYS A 19 21.63 -26.98 27.31
CA LYS A 19 22.25 -25.76 26.77
C LYS A 19 22.48 -25.89 25.26
N ALA A 20 23.01 -27.02 24.80
CA ALA A 20 23.21 -27.30 23.38
C ALA A 20 21.87 -27.37 22.63
N LYS A 21 20.83 -27.99 23.19
CA LYS A 21 19.50 -28.03 22.56
C LYS A 21 18.79 -26.68 22.52
N LEU A 22 18.99 -25.83 23.53
CA LEU A 22 18.47 -24.46 23.55
C LEU A 22 19.15 -23.59 22.49
N SER A 23 20.47 -23.70 22.33
CA SER A 23 21.22 -22.98 21.29
C SER A 23 21.04 -23.58 19.89
N GLN A 24 20.75 -24.88 19.75
CA GLN A 24 20.36 -25.48 18.47
C GLN A 24 18.97 -25.03 18.01
N LYS A 25 18.09 -24.63 18.95
CA LYS A 25 16.77 -24.05 18.65
C LYS A 25 16.88 -22.61 18.12
N GLU A 26 18.04 -21.96 18.24
CA GLU A 26 18.36 -20.68 17.62
C GLU A 26 18.89 -20.83 16.18
N ALA A 27 19.17 -22.06 15.71
CA ALA A 27 19.61 -22.37 14.35
C ALA A 27 18.50 -23.00 13.46
N GLY A 28 17.23 -22.95 13.91
CA GLY A 28 16.08 -22.94 13.00
C GLY A 28 15.87 -21.51 12.49
N PRO A 29 15.16 -21.28 11.37
CA PRO A 29 14.89 -19.93 10.89
C PRO A 29 14.34 -19.13 12.06
N ALA A 30 15.10 -18.09 12.45
CA ALA A 30 14.75 -17.22 13.54
C ALA A 30 13.32 -16.74 13.27
N VAL A 31 12.39 -17.16 14.12
CA VAL A 31 11.05 -16.57 14.17
C VAL A 31 11.24 -15.19 14.77
N THR A 32 11.73 -14.27 13.95
CA THR A 32 11.82 -12.86 14.29
C THR A 32 10.41 -12.29 14.18
N GLY A 33 9.67 -12.35 15.29
CA GLY A 33 8.60 -11.41 15.62
C GLY A 33 7.32 -11.48 14.77
N GLY A 34 6.27 -12.03 15.39
CA GLY A 34 4.89 -11.61 15.13
C GLY A 34 4.16 -12.34 14.00
N THR A 35 3.04 -12.99 14.36
CA THR A 35 2.08 -13.75 13.52
C THR A 35 2.66 -15.06 12.98
N GLY A 36 1.98 -16.18 13.18
CA GLY A 36 2.42 -17.53 12.80
C GLY A 36 2.42 -17.80 11.29
N ILE A 37 2.89 -16.85 10.49
CA ILE A 37 2.98 -16.97 9.04
C ILE A 37 4.25 -17.75 8.70
N PRO A 38 4.14 -18.90 8.02
CA PRO A 38 5.31 -19.69 7.63
C PRO A 38 6.20 -18.90 6.67
N ALA A 39 7.51 -18.98 6.88
CA ALA A 39 8.47 -18.43 5.93
C ALA A 39 8.39 -19.16 4.58
N ILE A 40 8.51 -18.41 3.49
CA ILE A 40 8.58 -18.99 2.14
C ILE A 40 9.93 -19.69 2.00
N PRO A 41 9.97 -21.00 1.66
CA PRO A 41 11.22 -21.71 1.50
C PRO A 41 12.03 -21.16 0.31
N PRO A 42 13.36 -21.15 0.38
CA PRO A 42 14.19 -20.72 -0.74
C PRO A 42 14.01 -21.67 -1.93
N VAL A 43 13.79 -21.10 -3.12
CA VAL A 43 13.66 -21.84 -4.38
C VAL A 43 14.87 -21.54 -5.26
N ASP A 44 15.49 -22.57 -5.81
CA ASP A 44 16.49 -22.40 -6.87
C ASP A 44 15.82 -22.23 -8.23
N PHE A 45 15.64 -20.97 -8.64
CA PHE A 45 15.01 -20.64 -9.91
C PHE A 45 15.86 -21.06 -11.14
N ALA A 46 17.17 -21.25 -10.98
CA ALA A 46 18.04 -21.67 -12.08
C ALA A 46 17.89 -23.15 -12.44
N ALA A 47 17.25 -23.95 -11.58
CA ALA A 47 17.00 -25.37 -11.81
C ALA A 47 16.13 -25.64 -13.06
N PHE A 48 15.42 -24.64 -13.58
CA PHE A 48 14.48 -24.76 -14.69
C PHE A 48 14.89 -23.99 -15.95
N GLY A 49 16.11 -23.42 -16.00
CA GLY A 49 16.61 -22.67 -17.15
C GLY A 49 17.42 -21.43 -16.78
N PRO A 50 17.92 -20.68 -17.78
CA PRO A 50 18.64 -19.44 -17.54
C PRO A 50 17.75 -18.41 -16.85
N VAL A 51 18.27 -17.76 -15.81
CA VAL A 51 17.56 -16.75 -15.02
C VAL A 51 18.31 -15.42 -15.01
N GLU A 52 17.55 -14.33 -15.10
CA GLU A 52 18.03 -12.98 -14.83
C GLU A 52 17.64 -12.56 -13.41
N ARG A 53 18.55 -11.94 -12.68
CA ARG A 53 18.31 -11.44 -11.33
C ARG A 53 18.36 -9.92 -11.32
N ILE A 54 17.20 -9.29 -11.18
CA ILE A 54 17.06 -7.84 -11.07
C ILE A 54 16.81 -7.49 -9.60
N PRO A 55 17.65 -6.64 -8.97
CA PRO A 55 17.44 -6.26 -7.57
C PRO A 55 16.17 -5.40 -7.42
N MET A 56 15.39 -5.67 -6.38
CA MET A 56 14.23 -4.84 -6.04
C MET A 56 14.65 -3.42 -5.66
N THR A 57 14.00 -2.43 -6.26
CA THR A 57 14.15 -1.02 -5.88
C THR A 57 13.57 -0.80 -4.47
N LYS A 58 13.85 0.36 -3.87
CA LYS A 58 13.26 0.75 -2.58
C LYS A 58 11.74 0.81 -2.64
N ILE A 59 11.17 1.26 -3.77
CA ILE A 59 9.72 1.32 -3.99
C ILE A 59 9.14 -0.09 -4.00
N HIS A 60 9.77 -1.04 -4.72
CA HIS A 60 9.30 -2.43 -4.75
C HIS A 60 9.23 -3.05 -3.35
N LYS A 61 10.26 -2.85 -2.53
CA LYS A 61 10.31 -3.38 -1.16
C LYS A 61 9.22 -2.78 -0.28
N LEU A 62 9.09 -1.45 -0.29
CA LEU A 62 8.09 -0.76 0.52
C LEU A 62 6.65 -1.13 0.12
N THR A 63 6.37 -1.24 -1.18
CA THR A 63 5.07 -1.68 -1.69
C THR A 63 4.77 -3.12 -1.25
N ALA A 64 5.73 -4.03 -1.36
CA ALA A 64 5.57 -5.42 -0.91
C ALA A 64 5.24 -5.50 0.58
N ASP A 65 5.95 -4.75 1.42
CA ASP A 65 5.72 -4.71 2.87
C ASP A 65 4.33 -4.15 3.21
N ASN A 66 3.93 -3.05 2.57
CA ASN A 66 2.63 -2.42 2.79
C ASN A 66 1.46 -3.28 2.31
N MET A 67 1.58 -3.90 1.13
CA MET A 67 0.57 -4.81 0.60
C MET A 67 0.41 -6.04 1.48
N THR A 68 1.51 -6.63 1.93
CA THR A 68 1.48 -7.77 2.86
C THR A 68 0.78 -7.39 4.16
N ARG A 69 1.09 -6.22 4.72
CA ARG A 69 0.40 -5.71 5.92
C ARG A 69 -1.10 -5.53 5.69
N CYS A 70 -1.49 -4.93 4.57
CA CYS A 70 -2.91 -4.76 4.22
C CYS A 70 -3.63 -6.11 4.15
N TRP A 71 -3.05 -7.08 3.45
CA TRP A 71 -3.64 -8.40 3.26
C TRP A 71 -3.83 -9.20 4.56
N LEU A 72 -2.94 -9.00 5.52
CA LEU A 72 -2.99 -9.69 6.81
C LEU A 72 -3.92 -9.04 7.83
N ASN A 73 -4.16 -7.73 7.72
CA ASN A 73 -4.84 -6.95 8.76
C ASN A 73 -6.23 -6.43 8.33
N VAL A 74 -6.49 -6.28 7.03
CA VAL A 74 -7.75 -5.75 6.52
C VAL A 74 -8.59 -6.90 5.97
N PRO A 75 -9.79 -7.17 6.53
CA PRO A 75 -10.73 -8.14 5.97
C PRO A 75 -11.39 -7.55 4.71
N ALA A 76 -10.65 -7.54 3.61
CA ALA A 76 -11.08 -6.93 2.37
C ALA A 76 -12.29 -7.68 1.78
N VAL A 77 -13.34 -6.91 1.44
CA VAL A 77 -14.49 -7.38 0.67
C VAL A 77 -14.53 -6.57 -0.62
N THR A 78 -14.70 -7.26 -1.75
CA THR A 78 -14.76 -6.63 -3.06
C THR A 78 -16.20 -6.64 -3.58
N GLN A 79 -16.70 -5.46 -3.96
CA GLN A 79 -18.00 -5.28 -4.60
C GLN A 79 -17.77 -4.68 -5.99
N PHE A 80 -18.53 -5.13 -6.97
CA PHE A 80 -18.50 -4.60 -8.34
C PHE A 80 -19.88 -4.06 -8.70
N ASP A 81 -19.90 -2.97 -9.45
CA ASP A 81 -21.11 -2.35 -9.99
C ASP A 81 -20.76 -1.61 -11.29
N GLU A 82 -21.77 -1.27 -12.08
CA GLU A 82 -21.63 -0.57 -13.35
C GLU A 82 -22.34 0.78 -13.30
N ALA A 83 -21.73 1.80 -13.90
CA ALA A 83 -22.31 3.13 -14.03
C ALA A 83 -22.26 3.59 -15.48
N ASP A 84 -23.42 3.96 -16.04
CA ASP A 84 -23.48 4.58 -17.37
C ASP A 84 -22.96 6.02 -17.29
N ILE A 85 -21.91 6.30 -18.06
CA ILE A 85 -21.25 7.62 -18.14
C ILE A 85 -21.52 8.33 -19.47
N THR A 86 -22.50 7.90 -20.25
CA THR A 86 -22.80 8.45 -21.59
C THR A 86 -23.00 9.96 -21.55
N ASP A 87 -23.85 10.45 -20.64
CA ASP A 87 -24.14 11.89 -20.50
C ASP A 87 -22.95 12.67 -19.95
N LEU A 88 -22.21 12.07 -19.01
CA LEU A 88 -20.99 12.65 -18.47
C LEU A 88 -19.94 12.85 -19.57
N GLU A 89 -19.79 11.88 -20.46
CA GLU A 89 -18.83 11.93 -21.56
C GLU A 89 -19.25 12.93 -22.64
N ALA A 90 -20.55 13.04 -22.91
CA ALA A 90 -21.10 14.09 -23.78
C ALA A 90 -20.85 15.49 -23.20
N PHE A 91 -21.10 15.68 -21.89
CA PHE A 91 -20.82 16.92 -21.18
C PHE A 91 -19.32 17.26 -21.18
N ARG A 92 -18.45 16.30 -20.87
CA ARG A 92 -17.00 16.50 -20.90
C ARG A 92 -16.51 16.95 -22.28
N LYS A 93 -17.05 16.37 -23.35
CA LYS A 93 -16.72 16.76 -24.73
C LYS A 93 -17.19 18.17 -25.07
N SER A 94 -18.37 18.59 -24.59
CA SER A 94 -18.87 19.95 -24.82
C SER A 94 -18.02 21.02 -24.13
N MET A 95 -17.37 20.67 -23.01
CA MET A 95 -16.47 21.56 -22.27
C MET A 95 -15.07 21.73 -22.90
N LYS A 96 -14.76 21.05 -24.02
CA LYS A 96 -13.42 21.07 -24.63
C LYS A 96 -12.91 22.47 -24.94
N ALA A 97 -13.76 23.34 -25.49
CA ALA A 97 -13.38 24.72 -25.81
C ALA A 97 -13.07 25.56 -24.56
N GLU A 98 -13.76 25.32 -23.44
CA GLU A 98 -13.45 25.98 -22.17
C GLU A 98 -12.15 25.43 -21.56
N ALA A 99 -11.94 24.12 -21.67
CA ALA A 99 -10.73 23.45 -21.22
C ALA A 99 -9.48 24.02 -21.91
N GLU A 100 -9.55 24.22 -23.23
CA GLU A 100 -8.50 24.85 -24.03
C GLU A 100 -8.21 26.29 -23.58
N LYS A 101 -9.26 27.09 -23.31
CA LYS A 101 -9.10 28.46 -22.78
C LYS A 101 -8.43 28.50 -21.42
N LYS A 102 -8.68 27.49 -20.58
CA LYS A 102 -8.08 27.36 -19.25
C LYS A 102 -6.71 26.68 -19.27
N GLY A 103 -6.26 26.15 -20.42
CA GLY A 103 -5.00 25.43 -20.55
C GLY A 103 -4.98 24.09 -19.81
N VAL A 104 -6.14 23.50 -19.49
CA VAL A 104 -6.25 22.26 -18.72
C VAL A 104 -6.88 21.18 -19.59
N LYS A 105 -6.34 19.96 -19.57
CA LYS A 105 -6.95 18.82 -20.26
C LYS A 105 -8.01 18.19 -19.36
N LEU A 106 -9.28 18.34 -19.75
CA LEU A 106 -10.40 17.76 -19.01
C LEU A 106 -10.60 16.27 -19.36
N THR A 107 -10.09 15.38 -18.51
CA THR A 107 -10.29 13.92 -18.59
C THR A 107 -11.50 13.49 -17.74
N PRO A 108 -11.90 12.22 -17.74
CA PRO A 108 -12.94 11.72 -16.82
C PRO A 108 -12.53 11.73 -15.34
N LEU A 109 -11.22 11.67 -15.04
CA LEU A 109 -10.68 11.52 -13.68
C LEU A 109 -11.17 12.60 -12.68
N PRO A 110 -11.18 13.90 -13.00
CA PRO A 110 -11.67 14.95 -12.08
C PRO A 110 -13.14 14.77 -11.68
N PHE A 111 -13.97 14.25 -12.58
CA PHE A 111 -15.37 13.94 -12.26
C PHE A 111 -15.49 12.77 -11.29
N LEU A 112 -14.68 11.72 -11.50
CA LEU A 112 -14.64 10.57 -10.58
C LEU A 112 -14.14 10.98 -9.20
N ILE A 113 -13.10 11.81 -9.12
CA ILE A 113 -12.61 12.35 -7.84
C ILE A 113 -13.71 13.16 -7.15
N LYS A 114 -14.42 14.02 -7.89
CA LYS A 114 -15.50 14.84 -7.32
C LYS A 114 -16.68 13.99 -6.84
N ALA A 115 -17.05 12.96 -7.62
CA ALA A 115 -18.10 12.03 -7.24
C ALA A 115 -17.72 11.22 -5.99
N SER A 116 -16.48 10.72 -5.92
CA SER A 116 -15.96 10.04 -4.73
C SER A 116 -15.94 10.95 -3.50
N ALA A 117 -15.50 12.21 -3.66
CA ALA A 117 -15.50 13.17 -2.57
C ALA A 117 -16.91 13.47 -2.06
N TYR A 118 -17.88 13.62 -2.97
CA TYR A 118 -19.28 13.78 -2.62
C TYR A 118 -19.83 12.56 -1.86
N ALA A 119 -19.55 11.35 -2.35
CA ALA A 119 -19.99 10.12 -1.68
C ALA A 119 -19.38 9.95 -0.27
N LEU A 120 -18.10 10.33 -0.09
CA LEU A 120 -17.44 10.30 1.21
C LEU A 120 -18.04 11.31 2.20
N ALA A 121 -18.48 12.49 1.71
CA ALA A 121 -19.16 13.48 2.53
C ALA A 121 -20.54 12.98 2.99
N GLU A 122 -21.31 12.33 2.10
CA GLU A 122 -22.62 11.76 2.41
C GLU A 122 -22.54 10.50 3.28
N LEU A 123 -21.42 9.76 3.22
CA LEU A 123 -21.19 8.53 3.98
C LEU A 123 -19.96 8.64 4.90
N PRO A 124 -20.04 9.40 6.02
CA PRO A 124 -18.90 9.63 6.92
C PRO A 124 -18.28 8.37 7.53
N GLN A 125 -19.00 7.25 7.55
CA GLN A 125 -18.49 5.96 8.00
C GLN A 125 -17.43 5.38 7.05
N VAL A 126 -17.46 5.77 5.77
CA VAL A 126 -16.45 5.39 4.77
C VAL A 126 -15.26 6.35 4.86
N ASN A 127 -15.49 7.59 5.28
CA ASN A 127 -14.46 8.62 5.52
C ASN A 127 -13.81 8.50 6.93
N ALA A 128 -13.43 7.28 7.33
CA ALA A 128 -12.96 7.00 8.67
C ALA A 128 -11.79 5.99 8.69
N SER A 129 -11.09 5.90 9.82
CA SER A 129 -10.05 4.91 10.06
C SER A 129 -10.22 4.28 11.44
N ILE A 130 -9.71 3.08 11.62
CA ILE A 130 -9.66 2.41 12.92
C ILE A 130 -8.28 2.66 13.51
N ASP A 131 -8.22 3.25 14.70
CA ASP A 131 -6.97 3.40 15.46
C ASP A 131 -6.77 2.17 16.37
N PRO A 132 -5.84 1.26 16.04
CA PRO A 132 -5.61 0.07 16.85
C PRO A 132 -4.90 0.36 18.18
N ALA A 133 -4.37 1.59 18.38
CA ALA A 133 -3.74 1.97 19.64
C ALA A 133 -4.76 2.42 20.69
N THR A 134 -5.88 2.99 20.26
CA THR A 134 -6.93 3.53 21.14
C THR A 134 -8.26 2.77 21.06
N ASP A 135 -8.39 1.82 20.12
CA ASP A 135 -9.64 1.10 19.81
C ASP A 135 -10.78 2.05 19.37
N GLU A 136 -10.44 3.15 18.69
CA GLU A 136 -11.39 4.19 18.28
C GLU A 136 -11.61 4.21 16.76
N ILE A 137 -12.82 4.67 16.37
CA ILE A 137 -13.12 5.03 14.98
C ILE A 137 -12.81 6.53 14.80
N VAL A 138 -11.76 6.81 14.03
CA VAL A 138 -11.33 8.17 13.69
C VAL A 138 -12.06 8.65 12.45
N ARG A 139 -13.14 9.42 12.64
CA ARG A 139 -13.81 10.13 11.54
C ARG A 139 -13.03 11.37 11.16
N LYS A 140 -12.82 11.57 9.86
CA LYS A 140 -12.04 12.69 9.34
C LYS A 140 -12.97 13.80 8.86
N GLY A 141 -12.71 15.03 9.29
CA GLY A 141 -13.42 16.24 8.83
C GLY A 141 -12.88 16.80 7.51
N TYR A 142 -11.93 16.10 6.89
CA TYR A 142 -11.33 16.42 5.62
C TYR A 142 -11.54 15.25 4.65
N ILE A 143 -11.57 15.56 3.35
CA ILE A 143 -11.64 14.55 2.29
C ILE A 143 -10.44 14.75 1.38
N HIS A 144 -9.47 13.83 1.50
CA HIS A 144 -8.23 13.86 0.73
C HIS A 144 -8.17 12.60 -0.13
N ILE A 145 -8.04 12.75 -1.45
CA ILE A 145 -8.09 11.63 -2.39
C ILE A 145 -6.70 11.35 -2.94
N GLY A 146 -6.20 10.14 -2.70
CA GLY A 146 -4.99 9.63 -3.34
C GLY A 146 -5.27 9.18 -4.77
N ILE A 147 -4.40 9.54 -5.71
CA ILE A 147 -4.45 9.09 -7.10
C ILE A 147 -3.28 8.14 -7.35
N ALA A 148 -3.56 6.90 -7.72
CA ALA A 148 -2.52 5.96 -8.07
C ALA A 148 -1.98 6.26 -9.49
N VAL A 149 -0.74 6.72 -9.56
CA VAL A 149 -0.05 7.06 -10.82
C VAL A 149 1.03 6.02 -11.11
N ASP A 150 0.88 5.34 -12.23
CA ASP A 150 1.88 4.42 -12.74
C ASP A 150 3.07 5.20 -13.33
N THR A 151 4.28 4.82 -12.91
CA THR A 151 5.53 5.46 -13.33
C THR A 151 6.59 4.40 -13.62
N PRO A 152 7.65 4.69 -14.41
CA PRO A 152 8.70 3.72 -14.73
C PRO A 152 9.40 3.09 -13.52
N ASP A 153 9.36 3.74 -12.36
CA ASP A 153 10.03 3.29 -11.13
C ASP A 153 9.07 2.59 -10.15
N GLY A 154 7.79 2.49 -10.52
CA GLY A 154 6.71 1.89 -9.76
C GLY A 154 5.57 2.86 -9.47
N LEU A 155 4.56 2.33 -8.77
CA LEU A 155 3.35 3.06 -8.42
C LEU A 155 3.63 4.16 -7.38
N MET A 156 3.23 5.39 -7.68
CA MET A 156 3.25 6.50 -6.72
C MET A 156 1.84 7.02 -6.49
N VAL A 157 1.53 7.45 -5.26
CA VAL A 157 0.18 7.90 -4.88
C VAL A 157 0.21 9.35 -4.38
N PRO A 158 0.23 10.35 -5.28
CA PRO A 158 -0.02 11.73 -4.88
C PRO A 158 -1.44 11.94 -4.33
N VAL A 159 -1.60 12.95 -3.48
CA VAL A 159 -2.86 13.24 -2.76
C VAL A 159 -3.39 14.61 -3.16
N ILE A 160 -4.64 14.65 -3.63
CA ILE A 160 -5.43 15.87 -3.76
C ILE A 160 -6.11 16.14 -2.42
N ARG A 161 -5.72 17.23 -1.78
CA ARG A 161 -6.30 17.66 -0.50
C ARG A 161 -7.62 18.38 -0.72
N ASP A 162 -8.53 18.29 0.27
CA ASP A 162 -9.82 18.96 0.30
C ASP A 162 -10.60 18.84 -1.03
N ALA A 163 -10.67 17.62 -1.57
CA ALA A 163 -11.26 17.35 -2.89
C ALA A 163 -12.76 17.68 -2.94
N ASP A 164 -13.43 17.66 -1.79
CA ASP A 164 -14.81 18.08 -1.59
C ASP A 164 -14.99 19.60 -1.76
N GLN A 165 -13.98 20.40 -1.44
CA GLN A 165 -14.01 21.86 -1.53
C GLN A 165 -13.60 22.40 -2.91
N LYS A 166 -12.93 21.58 -3.73
CA LYS A 166 -12.38 22.01 -5.03
C LYS A 166 -13.35 21.86 -6.19
N GLY A 167 -13.25 22.76 -7.16
CA GLY A 167 -13.98 22.67 -8.43
C GLY A 167 -13.37 21.64 -9.38
N ILE A 168 -14.13 21.19 -10.40
CA ILE A 168 -13.66 20.20 -11.39
C ILE A 168 -12.38 20.69 -12.11
N TRP A 169 -12.30 21.98 -12.44
CA TRP A 169 -11.15 22.56 -13.12
C TRP A 169 -9.88 22.59 -12.26
N GLU A 170 -10.03 22.86 -10.96
CA GLU A 170 -8.93 22.86 -9.99
C GLU A 170 -8.41 21.44 -9.80
N ILE A 171 -9.31 20.47 -9.60
CA ILE A 171 -8.97 19.05 -9.50
C ILE A 171 -8.26 18.60 -10.78
N ALA A 172 -8.72 19.02 -11.96
CA ALA A 172 -8.09 18.66 -13.23
C ALA A 172 -6.66 19.20 -13.37
N ALA A 173 -6.43 20.46 -13.00
CA ALA A 173 -5.11 21.06 -13.04
C ALA A 173 -4.16 20.38 -12.05
N GLU A 174 -4.59 20.21 -10.80
CA GLU A 174 -3.78 19.62 -9.72
C GLU A 174 -3.47 18.14 -9.99
N ALA A 175 -4.45 17.36 -10.49
CA ALA A 175 -4.22 15.97 -10.87
C ALA A 175 -3.16 15.87 -11.98
N SER A 176 -3.21 16.76 -12.98
CA SER A 176 -2.20 16.78 -14.06
C SER A 176 -0.82 17.14 -13.53
N GLU A 177 -0.73 18.18 -12.69
CA GLU A 177 0.53 18.62 -12.10
C GLU A 177 1.16 17.50 -11.23
N LEU A 178 0.35 16.87 -10.37
CA LEU A 178 0.81 15.78 -9.51
C LEU A 178 1.23 14.55 -10.32
N ALA A 179 0.50 14.21 -11.39
CA ALA A 179 0.87 13.12 -12.28
C ALA A 179 2.19 13.40 -13.01
N ASP A 180 2.41 14.63 -13.47
CA ASP A 180 3.66 15.03 -14.12
C ASP A 180 4.82 15.05 -13.11
N LYS A 181 4.60 15.53 -11.88
CA LYS A 181 5.59 15.43 -10.81
C LYS A 181 5.94 13.97 -10.49
N ALA A 182 4.94 13.08 -10.44
CA ALA A 182 5.16 11.66 -10.17
C ALA A 182 6.07 11.04 -11.23
N LYS A 183 5.70 11.20 -12.51
CA LYS A 183 6.47 10.67 -13.65
C LYS A 183 7.90 11.23 -13.71
N ASN A 184 8.08 12.49 -13.29
CA ASN A 184 9.38 13.16 -13.30
C ASN A 184 10.18 13.01 -11.99
N LYS A 185 9.73 12.20 -11.02
CA LYS A 185 10.37 12.01 -9.70
C LYS A 185 10.50 13.30 -8.87
N LYS A 186 9.55 14.22 -9.01
CA LYS A 186 9.53 15.51 -8.32
C LYS A 186 8.50 15.60 -7.20
N LEU A 187 7.79 14.50 -6.91
CA LEU A 187 6.86 14.45 -5.78
C LEU A 187 7.60 14.56 -4.45
N LYS A 188 7.10 15.42 -3.58
CA LYS A 188 7.56 15.55 -2.20
C LYS A 188 6.86 14.52 -1.31
N PRO A 189 7.49 14.04 -0.22
CA PRO A 189 6.83 13.13 0.72
C PRO A 189 5.48 13.64 1.25
N ALA A 190 5.35 14.95 1.49
CA ALA A 190 4.10 15.57 1.96
C ALA A 190 2.95 15.55 0.94
N GLU A 191 3.28 15.40 -0.35
CA GLU A 191 2.29 15.25 -1.44
C GLU A 191 1.81 13.79 -1.58
N MET A 192 2.42 12.83 -0.88
CA MET A 192 2.08 11.39 -0.94
C MET A 192 1.48 10.85 0.37
N GLN A 193 1.06 11.75 1.28
CA GLN A 193 0.59 11.38 2.61
C GLN A 193 -0.71 12.11 2.96
N GLY A 194 -1.50 11.47 3.82
CA GLY A 194 -2.73 12.04 4.36
C GLY A 194 -3.97 11.83 3.49
N ALA A 195 -3.93 10.94 2.50
CA ALA A 195 -5.16 10.45 1.88
C ALA A 195 -6.09 9.89 2.97
N THR A 196 -7.39 10.15 2.79
CA THR A 196 -8.41 9.71 3.73
C THR A 196 -8.68 8.22 3.59
#